data_AF-A0A024H6J6-F1
#
_entry.id   AF-A0A024H6J6-F1
#
_cell.length_a   1.000
_cell.length_b   1.000
_cell.length_c   1.000
_cell.angle_alpha   90.00
_cell.angle_beta   90.00
_cell.angle_gamma   90.00
#
_symmetry.space_group_name_H-M   'P 1'
#
loop_
_entity.id
_entity.type
_entity.pdbx_description
1 polymer ?
#
loop_
_entity_poly.entity_id
_entity_poly.type
_entity_poly.pdbx_seq_one_letter_code
_entity_poly.pdbx_strand_id
1 'polypeptide(L)'
;MTDAEPSDHPHHLGLSIAFSDVNGTNFWGGSTYTAANGPLQLPNHGKQVPHGWQSPSQEGSEEHSREETGLVSWLAADGREVAAEQRRIQYFRSTGPSSWALSLSSVIVPAADVQRLEVSSSAVKGRKGAGYGGIFWRFPENASQALVLSEAGHGADAAHGSGSRWLSIGMHINGAPVTVLLAQDAGRILPWFVRAEGYIGAGPAVAWAKPAAVDHHNPLKLALHAVIHDGPVSTAAHALELLNQHPLINSGSSDRTP
;
A
#
# COMPACT_ATOMS: atom_id res chain seq x y z
N MET A 1 -14.63 2.66 1.93
CA MET A 1 -13.54 1.96 1.21
C MET A 1 -12.18 2.10 1.88
N THR A 2 -11.92 3.25 2.48
CA THR A 2 -10.75 3.52 3.32
C THR A 2 -11.22 4.15 4.63
N ASP A 3 -10.34 4.18 5.65
CA ASP A 3 -10.53 5.00 6.85
C ASP A 3 -9.32 5.91 7.08
N ALA A 4 -9.55 7.15 7.51
CA ALA A 4 -8.50 8.13 7.79
C ALA A 4 -8.67 8.68 9.21
N GLU A 5 -7.56 8.68 9.95
CA GLU A 5 -7.49 9.02 11.36
C GLU A 5 -8.53 8.28 12.24
N PRO A 6 -8.66 6.93 12.10
CA PRO A 6 -9.63 6.17 12.87
C PRO A 6 -9.33 6.27 14.38
N SER A 7 -10.37 6.16 15.19
CA SER A 7 -10.32 6.37 16.64
C SER A 7 -9.32 5.44 17.35
N ASP A 8 -9.11 4.25 16.80
CA ASP A 8 -8.21 3.23 17.32
C ASP A 8 -6.74 3.47 16.93
N HIS A 9 -6.51 4.02 15.74
CA HIS A 9 -5.20 4.27 15.16
C HIS A 9 -5.21 5.58 14.35
N PRO A 10 -5.16 6.77 15.00
CA PRO A 10 -5.30 8.06 14.33
C PRO A 10 -4.24 8.38 13.28
N HIS A 11 -3.20 7.56 13.17
CA HIS A 11 -2.12 7.69 12.20
C HIS A 11 -2.37 6.96 10.88
N HIS A 12 -3.45 6.18 10.75
CA HIS A 12 -3.78 5.52 9.48
C HIS A 12 -4.55 6.47 8.55
N LEU A 13 -4.13 6.56 7.29
CA LEU A 13 -4.63 7.56 6.32
C LEU A 13 -5.22 6.92 5.06
N GLY A 14 -6.09 5.93 5.22
CA GLY A 14 -6.76 5.26 4.11
C GLY A 14 -5.79 4.47 3.24
N LEU A 15 -5.48 4.97 2.04
CA LEU A 15 -4.39 4.45 1.23
C LEU A 15 -3.15 5.32 1.42
N SER A 16 -2.09 4.73 1.96
CA SER A 16 -0.88 5.46 2.37
C SER A 16 0.38 4.73 1.93
N ILE A 17 1.50 5.47 1.93
CA ILE A 17 2.85 4.90 1.88
C ILE A 17 3.52 5.30 3.18
N ALA A 18 3.79 4.34 4.05
CA ALA A 18 4.31 4.60 5.38
C ALA A 18 5.26 3.48 5.82
N PHE A 19 6.26 3.82 6.63
CA PHE A 19 7.26 2.88 7.12
C PHE A 19 7.47 3.04 8.61
N SER A 20 7.52 1.93 9.34
CA SER A 20 7.73 1.97 10.79
C SER A 20 9.17 2.29 11.18
N ASP A 21 10.12 2.15 10.25
CA ASP A 21 11.51 2.56 10.43
C ASP A 21 12.19 2.80 9.08
N VAL A 22 12.69 4.02 8.88
CA VAL A 22 13.66 4.37 7.84
C VAL A 22 14.84 5.08 8.52
N ASN A 23 16.01 4.44 8.58
CA ASN A 23 17.19 4.96 9.28
C ASN A 23 16.89 5.46 10.72
N GLY A 24 16.01 4.76 11.45
CA GLY A 24 15.59 5.11 12.81
C GLY A 24 14.41 6.08 12.89
N THR A 25 13.92 6.62 11.77
CA THR A 25 12.76 7.51 11.72
C THR A 25 11.48 6.73 11.50
N ASN A 26 10.46 6.99 12.31
CA ASN A 26 9.13 6.38 12.19
C ASN A 26 8.21 7.28 11.35
N PHE A 27 7.82 6.80 10.16
CA PHE A 27 6.83 7.44 9.28
C PHE A 27 5.46 6.75 9.29
N TRP A 28 5.32 5.69 10.10
CA TRP A 28 4.05 5.01 10.35
C TRP A 28 3.19 5.79 11.34
N GLY A 29 3.84 6.49 12.27
CA GLY A 29 3.19 7.10 13.43
C GLY A 29 3.02 6.10 14.57
N GLY A 30 2.28 6.52 15.62
CA GLY A 30 2.08 5.71 16.82
C GLY A 30 3.39 5.33 17.54
N SER A 31 3.38 4.24 18.29
CA SER A 31 4.57 3.76 18.99
C SER A 31 5.59 3.13 18.04
N THR A 32 6.88 3.37 18.28
CA THR A 32 7.98 2.66 17.64
C THR A 32 8.27 1.36 18.39
N TYR A 33 8.31 0.22 17.69
CA TYR A 33 8.70 -1.05 18.30
C TYR A 33 10.22 -1.14 18.46
N THR A 34 10.66 -1.56 19.65
CA THR A 34 12.06 -1.83 19.98
C THR A 34 12.21 -3.29 20.43
N ALA A 35 13.35 -3.91 20.11
CA ALA A 35 13.62 -5.28 20.53
C ALA A 35 13.67 -5.44 22.06
N ALA A 36 14.19 -4.42 22.76
CA ALA A 36 14.39 -4.46 24.21
C ALA A 36 13.10 -4.28 25.02
N ASN A 37 12.23 -3.36 24.60
CA ASN A 37 11.10 -2.91 25.42
C ASN A 37 9.74 -3.04 24.72
N GLY A 38 9.71 -3.57 23.50
CA GLY A 38 8.49 -3.62 22.70
C GLY A 38 8.06 -2.23 22.20
N PRO A 39 6.75 -1.97 22.02
CA PRO A 39 6.23 -0.68 21.56
C PRO A 39 6.49 0.43 22.58
N LEU A 40 7.14 1.53 22.15
CA LEU A 40 7.41 2.72 22.94
C LEU A 40 7.09 3.99 22.16
N GLN A 41 6.61 5.02 22.83
CA GLN A 41 6.57 6.36 22.26
C GLN A 41 7.99 6.93 22.26
N LEU A 42 8.54 7.15 21.07
CA LEU A 42 9.86 7.73 20.88
C LEU A 42 9.73 9.05 20.13
N PRO A 43 10.60 10.03 20.38
CA PRO A 43 10.61 11.31 19.68
C PRO A 43 11.28 11.17 18.30
N ASN A 44 10.84 10.20 17.50
CA ASN A 44 11.44 9.85 16.21
C ASN A 44 10.44 9.87 15.05
N HIS A 45 9.29 10.54 15.21
CA HIS A 45 8.32 10.69 14.13
C HIS A 45 8.84 11.59 13.04
N GLY A 46 8.85 11.07 11.81
CA GLY A 46 9.14 11.83 10.62
C GLY A 46 7.89 12.52 10.06
N LYS A 47 8.09 13.35 9.05
CA LYS A 47 7.04 14.06 8.32
C LYS A 47 7.18 13.82 6.82
N GLN A 48 6.08 13.56 6.14
CA GLN A 48 6.00 13.58 4.68
C GLN A 48 5.46 14.93 4.22
N VAL A 49 6.18 15.59 3.32
CA VAL A 49 5.81 16.91 2.80
C VAL A 49 5.59 16.82 1.29
N PRO A 50 4.32 16.76 0.82
CA PRO A 50 4.04 16.74 -0.61
C PRO A 50 4.29 18.12 -1.25
N HIS A 51 4.85 18.14 -2.45
CA HIS A 51 5.07 19.35 -3.25
C HIS A 51 5.12 19.03 -4.76
N GLY A 52 5.07 20.07 -5.60
CA GLY A 52 5.16 19.91 -7.05
C GLY A 52 4.04 19.06 -7.68
N TRP A 53 2.87 19.01 -7.04
CA TRP A 53 1.75 18.19 -7.46
C TRP A 53 1.11 18.71 -8.77
N GLN A 54 0.93 17.79 -9.70
CA GLN A 54 0.28 17.99 -10.98
C GLN A 54 -0.97 17.13 -11.04
N SER A 55 -2.10 17.77 -11.33
CA SER A 55 -3.40 17.12 -11.51
C SER A 55 -4.00 17.57 -12.84
N PRO A 56 -4.81 16.74 -13.51
CA PRO A 56 -5.43 17.11 -14.77
C PRO A 56 -6.42 18.25 -14.54
N SER A 57 -6.53 19.17 -15.49
CA SER A 57 -7.58 20.20 -15.46
C SER A 57 -8.96 19.54 -15.44
N GLN A 58 -9.90 20.10 -14.66
CA GLN A 58 -11.26 19.57 -14.55
C GLN A 58 -12.12 19.74 -15.83
N GLU A 59 -11.65 20.48 -16.82
CA GLU A 59 -12.40 20.80 -18.04
C GLU A 59 -12.26 19.69 -19.10
N GLY A 60 -13.40 19.11 -19.52
CA GLY A 60 -13.48 18.06 -20.56
C GLY A 60 -13.75 16.66 -19.99
N SER A 61 -14.87 16.48 -19.29
CA SER A 61 -15.21 15.29 -18.50
C SER A 61 -15.63 14.05 -19.30
N GLU A 62 -14.80 13.57 -20.22
CA GLU A 62 -14.95 12.28 -20.91
C GLU A 62 -13.73 11.34 -20.79
N GLU A 63 -12.66 11.77 -20.11
CA GLU A 63 -11.48 10.91 -19.93
C GLU A 63 -11.80 9.71 -19.02
N HIS A 64 -11.58 8.51 -19.57
CA HIS A 64 -11.75 7.23 -18.88
C HIS A 64 -10.69 7.00 -17.80
N SER A 65 -9.60 7.78 -17.81
CA SER A 65 -8.53 7.71 -16.83
C SER A 65 -8.09 9.10 -16.39
N ARG A 66 -7.68 9.24 -15.12
CA ARG A 66 -7.03 10.45 -14.60
C ARG A 66 -5.71 10.08 -13.95
N GLU A 67 -4.78 11.02 -13.97
CA GLU A 67 -3.46 10.82 -13.40
C GLU A 67 -2.99 12.01 -12.59
N GLU A 68 -2.33 11.68 -11.51
CA GLU A 68 -1.96 12.59 -10.46
C GLU A 68 -0.50 12.26 -10.08
N THR A 69 0.42 13.21 -10.24
CA THR A 69 1.85 12.98 -10.00
C THR A 69 2.45 14.13 -9.22
N GLY A 70 3.34 13.81 -8.28
CA GLY A 70 4.00 14.81 -7.45
C GLY A 70 5.23 14.26 -6.75
N LEU A 71 5.88 15.14 -5.99
CA LEU A 71 7.03 14.81 -5.17
C LEU A 71 6.64 14.80 -3.69
N VAL A 72 7.33 13.98 -2.90
CA VAL A 72 7.20 13.96 -1.44
C VAL A 72 8.59 13.97 -0.81
N SER A 73 8.85 14.96 0.02
CA SER A 73 10.05 15.02 0.86
C SER A 73 9.78 14.32 2.19
N TRP A 74 10.64 13.37 2.55
CA TRP A 74 10.55 12.63 3.80
C TRP A 74 11.54 13.22 4.79
N LEU A 75 11.04 13.89 5.81
CA LEU A 75 11.82 14.57 6.83
C LEU A 75 11.90 13.74 8.10
N ALA A 76 13.09 13.60 8.68
CA ALA A 76 13.26 13.05 10.02
C ALA A 76 12.69 13.99 11.10
N ALA A 77 12.65 13.52 12.35
CA ALA A 77 12.12 14.28 13.48
C ALA A 77 12.89 15.60 13.74
N ASP A 78 14.16 15.66 13.34
CA ASP A 78 15.01 16.86 13.40
C ASP A 78 14.81 17.83 12.22
N GLY A 79 13.93 17.48 11.26
CA GLY A 79 13.63 18.26 10.06
C GLY A 79 14.56 18.00 8.88
N ARG A 80 15.60 17.19 9.02
CA ARG A 80 16.50 16.84 7.92
C ARG A 80 15.81 15.91 6.93
N GLU A 81 15.96 16.18 5.64
CA GLU A 81 15.43 15.30 4.60
C GLU A 81 16.23 14.00 4.57
N VAL A 82 15.53 12.87 4.63
CA VAL A 82 16.15 11.53 4.57
C VAL A 82 15.91 10.85 3.24
N ALA A 83 14.76 11.10 2.61
CA ALA A 83 14.40 10.51 1.33
C ALA A 83 13.58 11.47 0.47
N ALA A 84 13.73 11.35 -0.84
CA ALA A 84 12.87 11.99 -1.83
C ALA A 84 12.06 10.91 -2.55
N GLU A 85 10.78 11.20 -2.77
CA GLU A 85 9.85 10.32 -3.44
C GLU A 85 9.21 11.00 -4.65
N GLN A 86 9.11 10.27 -5.76
CA GLN A 86 8.18 10.58 -6.84
C GLN A 86 6.99 9.63 -6.75
N ARG A 87 5.79 10.20 -6.63
CA ARG A 87 4.54 9.45 -6.47
C ARG A 87 3.62 9.70 -7.66
N ARG A 88 2.99 8.64 -8.14
CA ARG A 88 1.98 8.68 -9.20
C ARG A 88 0.75 7.88 -8.79
N ILE A 89 -0.42 8.49 -8.96
CA ILE A 89 -1.74 7.93 -8.68
C ILE A 89 -2.54 7.99 -9.98
N GLN A 90 -3.13 6.88 -10.38
CA GLN A 90 -3.92 6.78 -11.60
C GLN A 90 -5.29 6.20 -11.27
N TYR A 91 -6.34 6.84 -11.77
CA TYR A 91 -7.73 6.45 -11.57
C TYR A 91 -8.30 6.03 -12.92
N PHE A 92 -9.06 4.95 -12.94
CA PHE A 92 -9.72 4.46 -14.15
C PHE A 92 -11.21 4.28 -13.84
N ARG A 93 -12.05 5.01 -14.58
CA ARG A 93 -13.50 4.93 -14.46
C ARG A 93 -13.99 3.70 -15.22
N SER A 94 -15.02 3.06 -14.68
CA SER A 94 -15.83 2.06 -15.40
C SER A 94 -15.01 0.92 -16.04
N THR A 95 -14.11 0.29 -15.28
CA THR A 95 -13.36 -0.89 -15.76
C THR A 95 -14.24 -2.11 -15.99
N GLY A 96 -15.45 -2.10 -15.43
CA GLY A 96 -16.50 -3.09 -15.64
C GLY A 96 -17.79 -2.65 -14.94
N PRO A 97 -18.86 -3.47 -14.99
CA PRO A 97 -20.09 -3.20 -14.25
C PRO A 97 -19.79 -2.97 -12.77
N SER A 98 -20.32 -1.88 -12.22
CA SER A 98 -20.18 -1.52 -10.79
C SER A 98 -18.73 -1.51 -10.27
N SER A 99 -17.77 -1.20 -11.15
CA SER A 99 -16.35 -1.27 -10.81
C SER A 99 -15.56 -0.07 -11.33
N TRP A 100 -14.58 0.36 -10.54
CA TRP A 100 -13.56 1.31 -10.95
C TRP A 100 -12.20 0.85 -10.44
N ALA A 101 -11.12 1.45 -10.94
CA ALA A 101 -9.77 1.04 -10.59
C ALA A 101 -8.85 2.19 -10.21
N LEU A 102 -7.84 1.85 -9.43
CA LEU A 102 -6.82 2.75 -8.90
C LEU A 102 -5.46 2.09 -9.05
N SER A 103 -4.43 2.86 -9.38
CA SER A 103 -3.04 2.45 -9.26
C SER A 103 -2.26 3.48 -8.49
N LEU A 104 -1.46 3.02 -7.54
CA LEU A 104 -0.51 3.83 -6.80
C LEU A 104 0.89 3.30 -7.08
N SER A 105 1.79 4.16 -7.53
CA SER A 105 3.20 3.85 -7.69
C SER A 105 4.09 4.91 -7.05
N SER A 106 5.25 4.48 -6.58
CA SER A 106 6.19 5.33 -5.85
C SER A 106 7.62 4.89 -6.12
N VAL A 107 8.50 5.86 -6.36
CA VAL A 107 9.94 5.66 -6.45
C VAL A 107 10.59 6.49 -5.36
N ILE A 108 11.23 5.83 -4.41
CA ILE A 108 11.88 6.48 -3.26
C ILE A 108 13.39 6.30 -3.37
N VAL A 109 14.13 7.40 -3.23
CA VAL A 109 15.59 7.46 -3.20
C VAL A 109 16.07 8.12 -1.92
N PRO A 110 17.32 7.86 -1.47
CA PRO A 110 17.93 8.69 -0.44
C PRO A 110 17.96 10.17 -0.82
N ALA A 111 17.91 11.06 0.17
CA ALA A 111 18.22 12.47 -0.02
C ALA A 111 19.70 12.65 -0.40
N ALA A 112 20.06 13.83 -0.95
CA ALA A 112 21.37 14.06 -1.56
C ALA A 112 22.58 13.81 -0.62
N ASP A 113 22.43 14.03 0.68
CA ASP A 113 23.45 13.82 1.72
C ASP A 113 23.35 12.45 2.42
N VAL A 114 22.43 11.59 1.99
CA VAL A 114 22.18 10.28 2.59
C VAL A 114 22.71 9.19 1.65
N GLN A 115 23.72 8.44 2.10
CA GLN A 115 24.31 7.38 1.26
C GLN A 115 23.34 6.22 0.95
N ARG A 116 22.51 5.84 1.93
CA ARG A 116 21.53 4.76 1.79
C ARG A 116 20.39 4.88 2.79
N LEU A 117 19.23 4.33 2.42
CA LEU A 117 18.15 4.04 3.35
C LEU A 117 18.23 2.58 3.77
N GLU A 118 18.07 2.34 5.06
CA GLU A 118 17.69 1.07 5.62
C GLU A 118 16.22 1.17 6.05
N VAL A 119 15.36 0.46 5.32
CA VAL A 119 13.94 0.36 5.63
C VAL A 119 13.72 -0.92 6.44
N SER A 120 13.20 -0.78 7.66
CA SER A 120 13.01 -1.87 8.60
C SER A 120 11.55 -1.94 9.07
N SER A 121 11.24 -2.94 9.90
CA SER A 121 9.91 -3.13 10.48
C SER A 121 9.98 -3.69 11.90
N SER A 122 8.83 -3.68 12.57
CA SER A 122 8.68 -4.35 13.87
C SER A 122 9.02 -5.85 13.79
N ALA A 123 8.72 -6.53 12.67
CA ALA A 123 9.09 -7.93 12.46
C ALA A 123 10.60 -8.15 12.39
N VAL A 124 11.32 -7.30 11.65
CA VAL A 124 12.79 -7.34 11.59
C VAL A 124 13.41 -7.14 12.97
N LYS A 125 12.74 -6.37 13.84
CA LYS A 125 13.15 -6.10 15.22
C LYS A 125 12.69 -7.15 16.24
N GLY A 126 12.09 -8.25 15.80
CA GLY A 126 11.73 -9.39 16.65
C GLY A 126 10.23 -9.59 16.90
N ARG A 127 9.35 -8.67 16.47
CA ARG A 127 7.89 -8.85 16.56
C ARG A 127 7.36 -9.65 15.37
N LYS A 128 7.54 -10.98 15.41
CA LYS A 128 7.15 -11.89 14.32
C LYS A 128 5.75 -11.57 13.75
N GLY A 129 5.64 -11.50 12.42
CA GLY A 129 4.39 -11.18 11.70
C GLY A 129 4.07 -9.68 11.58
N ALA A 130 4.75 -8.81 12.33
CA ALA A 130 4.54 -7.36 12.27
C ALA A 130 5.38 -6.68 11.17
N GLY A 131 5.32 -7.21 9.95
CA GLY A 131 6.11 -6.75 8.80
C GLY A 131 5.56 -5.50 8.09
N TYR A 132 4.65 -4.75 8.72
CA TYR A 132 4.00 -3.59 8.10
C TYR A 132 5.00 -2.49 7.74
N GLY A 133 4.82 -1.93 6.54
CA GLY A 133 5.65 -0.88 5.97
C GLY A 133 5.74 -0.99 4.45
N GLY A 134 5.40 0.08 3.74
CA GLY A 134 5.19 0.08 2.29
C GLY A 134 3.90 0.81 1.92
N ILE A 135 3.30 0.41 0.80
CA ILE A 135 1.91 0.81 0.50
C ILE A 135 1.00 0.07 1.48
N PHE A 136 0.07 0.78 2.11
CA PHE A 136 -0.87 0.22 3.08
C PHE A 136 -2.27 0.78 2.86
N TRP A 137 -3.24 -0.14 2.77
CA TRP A 137 -4.66 0.15 2.65
C TRP A 137 -5.35 -0.15 3.98
N ARG A 138 -5.77 0.90 4.68
CA ARG A 138 -6.64 0.86 5.86
C ARG A 138 -8.09 0.91 5.40
N PHE A 139 -8.88 -0.11 5.74
CA PHE A 139 -10.30 -0.18 5.42
C PHE A 139 -11.16 0.44 6.53
N PRO A 140 -12.43 0.81 6.25
CA PRO A 140 -13.33 1.48 7.20
C PRO A 140 -13.51 0.71 8.52
N GLU A 141 -13.61 1.41 9.65
CA GLU A 141 -13.95 0.81 10.95
C GLU A 141 -15.29 0.06 10.95
N ASN A 142 -16.30 0.57 10.22
CA ASN A 142 -17.61 -0.06 10.11
C ASN A 142 -17.66 -1.26 9.14
N ALA A 143 -16.52 -1.64 8.55
CA ALA A 143 -16.42 -2.82 7.72
C ALA A 143 -16.49 -4.07 8.60
N SER A 144 -17.36 -5.00 8.24
CA SER A 144 -17.51 -6.27 8.94
C SER A 144 -17.42 -7.45 7.97
N GLN A 145 -17.26 -8.65 8.52
CA GLN A 145 -17.25 -9.91 7.76
C GLN A 145 -16.20 -9.94 6.64
N ALA A 146 -14.95 -9.61 6.97
CA ALA A 146 -13.86 -9.61 6.00
C ALA A 146 -13.68 -11.01 5.38
N LEU A 147 -13.99 -11.13 4.09
CA LEU A 147 -13.64 -12.30 3.29
C LEU A 147 -12.33 -12.02 2.56
N VAL A 148 -11.26 -12.66 3.00
CA VAL A 148 -9.93 -12.54 2.38
C VAL A 148 -9.70 -13.72 1.46
N LEU A 149 -9.38 -13.47 0.20
CA LEU A 149 -8.98 -14.49 -0.78
C LEU A 149 -7.61 -14.15 -1.34
N SER A 150 -6.81 -15.18 -1.60
CA SER A 150 -5.48 -15.06 -2.22
C SER A 150 -5.12 -16.33 -2.98
N GLU A 151 -3.98 -16.34 -3.68
CA GLU A 151 -3.44 -17.55 -4.30
C GLU A 151 -3.07 -18.62 -3.28
N ALA A 152 -2.69 -18.20 -2.07
CA ALA A 152 -2.40 -19.09 -0.94
C ALA A 152 -3.66 -19.69 -0.30
N GLY A 153 -4.85 -19.21 -0.65
CA GLY A 153 -6.13 -19.74 -0.18
C GLY A 153 -7.03 -18.70 0.48
N HIS A 154 -7.94 -19.19 1.32
CA HIS A 154 -8.97 -18.40 1.99
C HIS A 154 -8.54 -17.98 3.39
N GLY A 155 -8.90 -16.75 3.78
CA GLY A 155 -8.66 -16.21 5.11
C GLY A 155 -7.39 -15.37 5.23
N ALA A 156 -7.38 -14.49 6.23
CA ALA A 156 -6.26 -13.58 6.48
C ALA A 156 -4.97 -14.33 6.79
N ASP A 157 -5.03 -15.44 7.52
CA ASP A 157 -3.86 -16.25 7.90
C ASP A 157 -3.15 -16.87 6.69
N ALA A 158 -3.92 -17.34 5.69
CA ALA A 158 -3.35 -17.87 4.46
C ALA A 158 -2.67 -16.77 3.63
N ALA A 159 -3.26 -15.57 3.61
CA ALA A 159 -2.72 -14.44 2.86
C ALA A 159 -1.51 -13.77 3.55
N HIS A 160 -1.51 -13.67 4.88
CA HIS A 160 -0.50 -12.98 5.66
C HIS A 160 0.87 -13.63 5.53
N GLY A 161 1.84 -12.89 4.99
CA GLY A 161 3.19 -13.35 4.67
C GLY A 161 3.31 -14.13 3.37
N SER A 162 2.20 -14.38 2.67
CA SER A 162 2.23 -15.05 1.37
C SER A 162 2.82 -14.15 0.29
N GLY A 163 3.48 -14.78 -0.69
CA GLY A 163 3.89 -14.12 -1.94
C GLY A 163 2.81 -14.17 -3.02
N SER A 164 1.52 -14.12 -2.65
CA SER A 164 0.42 -14.11 -3.61
C SER A 164 0.49 -12.88 -4.49
N ARG A 165 0.26 -13.00 -5.81
CA ARG A 165 0.27 -11.85 -6.73
C ARG A 165 -0.90 -10.89 -6.50
N TRP A 166 -1.99 -11.41 -5.95
CA TRP A 166 -3.20 -10.66 -5.68
C TRP A 166 -3.78 -10.99 -4.31
N LEU A 167 -4.65 -10.10 -3.84
CA LEU A 167 -5.42 -10.22 -2.61
C LEU A 167 -6.82 -9.66 -2.87
N SER A 168 -7.88 -10.38 -2.48
CA SER A 168 -9.25 -9.87 -2.48
C SER A 168 -9.72 -9.71 -1.05
N ILE A 169 -10.33 -8.56 -0.75
CA ILE A 169 -10.88 -8.22 0.56
C ILE A 169 -12.35 -7.81 0.35
N GLY A 170 -13.24 -8.77 0.51
CA GLY A 170 -14.68 -8.55 0.57
C GLY A 170 -15.12 -8.11 1.96
N MET A 171 -16.05 -7.17 2.04
CA MET A 171 -16.61 -6.66 3.30
C MET A 171 -18.03 -6.16 3.10
N HIS A 172 -18.73 -5.86 4.19
CA HIS A 172 -19.97 -5.08 4.14
C HIS A 172 -19.74 -3.68 4.71
N ILE A 173 -20.19 -2.65 3.98
CA ILE A 173 -20.20 -1.26 4.42
C ILE A 173 -21.66 -0.79 4.42
N ASN A 174 -22.16 -0.37 5.58
CA ASN A 174 -23.57 0.05 5.75
C ASN A 174 -24.58 -0.99 5.22
N GLY A 175 -24.28 -2.28 5.38
CA GLY A 175 -25.13 -3.40 4.92
C GLY A 175 -25.01 -3.76 3.44
N ALA A 176 -24.25 -3.00 2.64
CA ALA A 176 -24.00 -3.33 1.23
C ALA A 176 -22.63 -4.04 1.06
N PRO A 177 -22.55 -5.09 0.22
CA PRO A 177 -21.30 -5.77 -0.05
C PRO A 177 -20.39 -4.90 -0.94
N VAL A 178 -19.12 -4.82 -0.57
CA VAL A 178 -18.05 -4.14 -1.32
C VAL A 178 -16.82 -5.04 -1.31
N THR A 179 -16.14 -5.15 -2.44
CA THR A 179 -14.87 -5.88 -2.54
C THR A 179 -13.77 -4.97 -3.06
N VAL A 180 -12.61 -5.03 -2.41
CA VAL A 180 -11.37 -4.42 -2.93
C VAL A 180 -10.42 -5.53 -3.33
N LEU A 181 -10.07 -5.55 -4.60
CA LEU A 181 -9.09 -6.46 -5.17
C LEU A 181 -7.79 -5.70 -5.35
N LEU A 182 -6.69 -6.26 -4.88
CA LEU A 182 -5.36 -5.70 -4.92
C LEU A 182 -4.45 -6.62 -5.73
N ALA A 183 -3.60 -6.06 -6.57
CA ALA A 183 -2.56 -6.79 -7.28
C ALA A 183 -1.22 -6.06 -7.19
N GLN A 184 -0.17 -6.85 -7.03
CA GLN A 184 1.21 -6.37 -7.09
C GLN A 184 1.71 -6.38 -8.53
N ASP A 185 2.70 -5.55 -8.82
CA ASP A 185 3.41 -5.63 -10.10
C ASP A 185 4.19 -6.97 -10.18
N ALA A 186 4.08 -7.67 -11.30
CA ALA A 186 4.72 -8.97 -11.52
C ALA A 186 6.25 -8.88 -11.43
N GLY A 187 6.83 -7.71 -11.72
CA GLY A 187 8.27 -7.47 -11.59
C GLY A 187 8.79 -7.49 -10.14
N ARG A 188 7.90 -7.33 -9.15
CA ARG A 188 8.29 -7.31 -7.73
C ARG A 188 7.15 -7.76 -6.82
N ILE A 189 7.20 -9.03 -6.44
CA ILE A 189 6.28 -9.61 -5.45
C ILE A 189 6.88 -9.49 -4.05
N LEU A 190 6.16 -8.81 -3.16
CA LEU A 190 6.46 -8.71 -1.74
C LEU A 190 5.48 -9.57 -0.92
N PRO A 191 5.89 -10.03 0.28
CA PRO A 191 4.96 -10.67 1.21
C PRO A 191 3.82 -9.73 1.58
N TRP A 192 2.59 -10.22 1.68
CA TRP A 192 1.48 -9.41 2.17
C TRP A 192 1.53 -9.24 3.68
N PHE A 193 1.48 -8.01 4.17
CA PHE A 193 0.97 -7.77 5.51
C PHE A 193 -0.55 -7.66 5.43
N VAL A 194 -1.26 -8.55 6.13
CA VAL A 194 -2.73 -8.55 6.26
C VAL A 194 -3.11 -8.52 7.73
N ARG A 195 -4.04 -7.66 8.11
CA ARG A 195 -4.70 -7.67 9.40
C ARG A 195 -6.21 -7.69 9.18
N ALA A 196 -6.90 -8.60 9.86
CA ALA A 196 -8.36 -8.69 9.86
C ALA A 196 -8.95 -8.66 11.27
N GLU A 197 -8.11 -8.69 12.31
CA GLU A 197 -8.52 -8.59 13.72
C GLU A 197 -8.21 -7.21 14.30
N GLY A 198 -9.17 -6.67 15.05
CA GLY A 198 -9.17 -5.29 15.55
C GLY A 198 -9.48 -4.29 14.44
N TYR A 199 -8.76 -4.37 13.32
CA TYR A 199 -9.08 -3.63 12.13
C TYR A 199 -8.66 -4.35 10.85
N ILE A 200 -9.29 -3.99 9.74
CA ILE A 200 -8.94 -4.52 8.41
C ILE A 200 -7.92 -3.60 7.75
N GLY A 201 -6.78 -4.16 7.39
CA GLY A 201 -5.74 -3.46 6.65
C GLY A 201 -4.80 -4.40 5.92
N ALA A 202 -4.37 -4.02 4.73
CA ALA A 202 -3.48 -4.86 3.93
C ALA A 202 -2.51 -4.03 3.08
N GLY A 203 -1.36 -4.62 2.78
CA GLY A 203 -0.39 -4.02 1.87
C GLY A 203 0.87 -4.86 1.69
N PRO A 204 1.60 -4.70 0.58
CA PRO A 204 2.87 -5.37 0.36
C PRO A 204 3.94 -4.87 1.36
N ALA A 205 4.55 -5.79 2.09
CA ALA A 205 5.52 -5.52 3.13
C ALA A 205 6.95 -5.42 2.58
N VAL A 206 7.53 -4.22 2.64
CA VAL A 206 8.90 -3.97 2.17
C VAL A 206 9.95 -4.66 3.03
N ALA A 207 9.73 -4.71 4.35
CA ALA A 207 10.65 -5.28 5.32
C ALA A 207 9.98 -6.40 6.12
N TRP A 208 9.61 -7.50 5.44
CA TRP A 208 8.91 -8.61 6.09
C TRP A 208 9.77 -9.37 7.11
N ALA A 209 10.93 -9.87 6.67
CA ALA A 209 11.84 -10.68 7.50
C ALA A 209 13.26 -10.10 7.59
N LYS A 210 13.63 -9.23 6.66
CA LYS A 210 14.93 -8.57 6.58
C LYS A 210 14.72 -7.09 6.25
N PRO A 211 15.63 -6.20 6.68
CA PRO A 211 15.58 -4.81 6.25
C PRO A 211 15.84 -4.72 4.73
N ALA A 212 15.23 -3.72 4.09
CA ALA A 212 15.50 -3.39 2.70
C ALA A 212 16.55 -2.28 2.61
N ALA A 213 17.51 -2.44 1.70
CA ALA A 213 18.53 -1.45 1.38
C ALA A 213 18.12 -0.66 0.13
N VAL A 214 18.22 0.67 0.21
CA VAL A 214 17.90 1.57 -0.90
C VAL A 214 19.06 2.54 -1.08
N ASP A 215 19.52 2.70 -2.32
CA ASP A 215 20.53 3.68 -2.69
C ASP A 215 20.14 4.38 -4.01
N HIS A 216 20.94 5.34 -4.47
CA HIS A 216 20.63 6.10 -5.69
C HIS A 216 20.66 5.26 -6.97
N HIS A 217 21.34 4.11 -6.98
CA HIS A 217 21.40 3.18 -8.12
C HIS A 217 20.31 2.11 -8.03
N ASN A 218 19.82 1.81 -6.83
CA ASN A 218 18.77 0.85 -6.55
C ASN A 218 17.64 1.49 -5.72
N PRO A 219 16.79 2.32 -6.36
CA PRO A 219 15.68 3.00 -5.68
C PRO A 219 14.60 2.02 -5.23
N LEU A 220 13.85 2.38 -4.18
CA LEU A 220 12.72 1.59 -3.73
C LEU A 220 11.51 1.89 -4.60
N LYS A 221 11.18 0.96 -5.49
CA LYS A 221 10.02 1.04 -6.38
C LYS A 221 8.85 0.24 -5.80
N LEU A 222 7.74 0.92 -5.53
CA LEU A 222 6.50 0.31 -5.04
C LEU A 222 5.39 0.55 -6.04
N ALA A 223 4.54 -0.46 -6.23
CA ALA A 223 3.33 -0.36 -7.03
C ALA A 223 2.23 -1.23 -6.42
N LEU A 224 1.00 -0.74 -6.44
CA LEU A 224 -0.20 -1.48 -6.07
C LEU A 224 -1.33 -1.06 -7.01
N HIS A 225 -1.94 -2.05 -7.64
CA HIS A 225 -3.12 -1.88 -8.49
C HIS A 225 -4.33 -2.37 -7.74
N ALA A 226 -5.44 -1.65 -7.84
CA ALA A 226 -6.66 -1.98 -7.14
C ALA A 226 -7.87 -1.91 -8.07
N VAL A 227 -8.74 -2.90 -7.98
CA VAL A 227 -10.10 -2.84 -8.52
C VAL A 227 -11.06 -2.77 -7.34
N ILE A 228 -11.97 -1.81 -7.43
CA ILE A 228 -13.02 -1.57 -6.47
C ILE A 228 -14.31 -2.06 -7.11
N HIS A 229 -15.02 -2.94 -6.41
CA HIS A 229 -16.24 -3.54 -6.91
C HIS A 229 -17.38 -3.39 -5.89
N ASP A 230 -18.50 -2.81 -6.33
CA ASP A 230 -19.75 -2.77 -5.55
C ASP A 230 -20.47 -4.11 -5.69
N GLY A 231 -20.01 -5.10 -4.93
CA GLY A 231 -20.56 -6.44 -4.92
C GLY A 231 -19.69 -7.45 -4.17
N PRO A 232 -20.24 -8.65 -3.89
CA PRO A 232 -19.49 -9.72 -3.26
C PRO A 232 -18.59 -10.45 -4.28
N VAL A 233 -17.38 -10.80 -3.87
CA VAL A 233 -16.49 -11.71 -4.60
C VAL A 233 -16.11 -12.86 -3.68
N SER A 234 -16.64 -14.05 -3.98
CA SER A 234 -16.48 -15.23 -3.12
C SER A 234 -15.55 -16.30 -3.68
N THR A 235 -15.02 -16.11 -4.89
CA THR A 235 -14.13 -17.08 -5.54
C THR A 235 -12.90 -16.41 -6.13
N ALA A 236 -11.79 -17.14 -6.16
CA ALA A 236 -10.55 -16.69 -6.81
C ALA A 236 -10.74 -16.44 -8.32
N ALA A 237 -11.58 -17.23 -8.99
CA ALA A 237 -11.85 -17.07 -10.42
C ALA A 237 -12.53 -15.71 -10.72
N HIS A 238 -13.57 -15.36 -9.95
CA HIS A 238 -14.23 -14.07 -10.09
C HIS A 238 -13.30 -12.91 -9.71
N ALA A 239 -12.45 -13.10 -8.69
CA ALA A 239 -11.46 -12.10 -8.32
C ALA A 239 -10.47 -11.80 -9.47
N LEU A 240 -9.95 -12.84 -10.12
CA LEU A 240 -9.04 -12.70 -11.25
C LEU A 240 -9.73 -12.09 -12.47
N GLU A 241 -10.98 -12.44 -12.74
CA GLU A 241 -11.78 -11.83 -13.82
C GLU A 241 -11.87 -10.30 -13.64
N LEU A 242 -12.23 -9.83 -12.44
CA LEU A 242 -12.30 -8.40 -12.14
C LEU A 242 -10.93 -7.73 -12.19
N LEU A 243 -9.87 -8.35 -11.67
CA LEU A 243 -8.51 -7.81 -11.75
C LEU A 243 -8.03 -7.66 -13.20
N ASN A 244 -8.39 -8.57 -14.09
CA ASN A 244 -8.04 -8.50 -15.51
C ASN A 244 -8.71 -7.32 -16.24
N GLN A 245 -9.73 -6.70 -15.65
CA GLN A 245 -10.33 -5.47 -16.15
C GLN A 245 -9.49 -4.23 -15.84
N HIS A 246 -8.50 -4.32 -14.94
CA HIS A 246 -7.61 -3.22 -14.62
C HIS A 246 -6.67 -2.93 -15.81
N PRO A 247 -6.65 -1.72 -16.40
CA PRO A 247 -5.89 -1.42 -17.62
C PRO A 247 -4.38 -1.69 -17.51
N LEU A 248 -3.79 -1.45 -16.34
CA LEU A 248 -2.35 -1.67 -16.09
C LEU A 248 -1.97 -3.11 -15.74
N ILE A 249 -2.92 -3.99 -15.39
CA ILE A 249 -2.62 -5.40 -15.09
C ILE A 249 -2.54 -6.20 -16.40
N ASN A 250 -3.42 -5.89 -17.36
CA ASN A 250 -3.54 -6.63 -18.63
C ASN A 250 -2.57 -6.13 -19.74
N SER A 251 -2.01 -4.93 -19.61
CA SER A 251 -1.13 -4.33 -20.63
C SER A 251 0.24 -5.00 -20.76
N GLY A 252 0.54 -6.02 -19.96
CA GLY A 252 1.76 -6.84 -20.07
C GLY A 252 1.80 -7.84 -21.24
N SER A 253 0.75 -7.97 -22.05
CA SER A 253 0.66 -9.00 -23.11
C SER A 253 0.76 -8.50 -24.56
N SER A 254 0.85 -7.20 -24.84
CA SER A 254 0.98 -6.71 -26.22
C SER A 254 2.14 -5.74 -26.38
N ASP A 255 3.05 -6.08 -27.30
CA ASP A 255 4.27 -5.38 -27.74
C ASP A 255 5.56 -5.58 -26.93
N ARG A 256 6.17 -6.76 -27.14
CA ARG A 256 7.60 -6.87 -27.46
C ARG A 256 7.78 -7.79 -28.67
N THR A 257 7.67 -7.23 -29.86
CA THR A 257 8.27 -7.84 -31.06
C THR A 257 9.71 -7.29 -31.17
N PRO A 258 10.71 -8.15 -31.45
CA PRO A 258 12.14 -7.82 -31.29
C PRO A 258 12.65 -6.66 -32.15
#